data_AF-A0A0B4XAV5-F1
#
_entry.id   AF-A0A0B4XAV5-F1
#
_cell.length_a   1.000
_cell.length_b   1.000
_cell.length_c   1.000
_cell.angle_alpha   90.00
_cell.angle_beta   90.00
_cell.angle_gamma   90.00
#
_symmetry.space_group_name_H-M   'P 1'
#
loop_
_entity.id
_entity.type
_entity.pdbx_description
1 polymer ?
#
loop_
_entity_poly.entity_id
_entity_poly.type
_entity_poly.pdbx_seq_one_letter_code
_entity_poly.pdbx_strand_id
1 'polypeptide(L)'
;MFVSSDIRQLNPYKLIKLAHKTFAQPGENHHIAAWRCYAGLVTQVAEPLCHALEGRDRFKEIEGQGMNNIAYVLDSETTLFRAVELQIGISFSPIYDLVGSPLIEMIRFDDMHSLFLDEEALRDGLTAFTRFDGCLKPLAGKIVLVGGDGREPYHSPLISIADAAARFQCCRPVLDPVFVEPDDVMSKGLIFPGALKGLQFRIDSCPPMLVA
;
A
#
# COMPACT_ATOMS: atom_id res chain seq x y z
N MET A 1 6.90 41.24 -19.05
CA MET A 1 5.80 40.84 -19.97
C MET A 1 6.38 39.89 -20.99
N PHE A 2 6.23 38.58 -20.77
CA PHE A 2 6.18 37.48 -21.75
C PHE A 2 5.78 36.25 -20.92
N VAL A 3 4.51 35.87 -20.99
CA VAL A 3 3.98 34.66 -20.38
C VAL A 3 4.09 33.58 -21.46
N SER A 4 4.97 32.60 -21.27
CA SER A 4 4.97 31.39 -22.09
C SER A 4 4.14 30.31 -21.41
N SER A 5 3.20 29.77 -22.17
CA SER A 5 2.03 28.98 -21.81
C SER A 5 2.30 27.48 -21.53
N ASP A 6 3.46 27.09 -20.99
CA ASP A 6 3.90 25.68 -20.97
C ASP A 6 4.11 25.05 -19.57
N ILE A 7 3.45 25.54 -18.52
CA ILE A 7 3.57 24.95 -17.17
C ILE A 7 2.63 23.74 -16.95
N ARG A 8 1.58 23.58 -17.77
CA ARG A 8 0.58 22.52 -17.58
C ARG A 8 0.96 21.14 -18.12
N GLN A 9 2.11 20.98 -18.76
CA GLN A 9 2.59 19.70 -19.29
C GLN A 9 3.87 19.18 -18.62
N LEU A 10 4.37 19.84 -17.57
CA LEU A 10 5.59 19.42 -16.91
C LEU A 10 5.29 18.36 -15.84
N ASN A 11 5.77 17.14 -16.12
CA ASN A 11 5.87 16.04 -15.18
C ASN A 11 6.43 16.54 -13.81
N PRO A 12 5.80 16.21 -12.66
CA PRO A 12 6.20 16.68 -11.34
C PRO A 12 7.67 16.37 -11.00
N TYR A 13 8.25 15.29 -11.56
CA TYR A 13 9.66 14.95 -11.38
C TYR A 13 10.64 15.91 -12.10
N LYS A 14 10.20 16.62 -13.16
CA LYS A 14 11.01 17.66 -13.84
C LYS A 14 10.98 19.00 -13.09
N LEU A 15 9.88 19.32 -12.43
CA LEU A 15 9.74 20.53 -11.60
C LEU A 15 10.67 20.48 -10.38
N ILE A 16 10.80 19.31 -9.74
CA ILE A 16 11.71 19.09 -8.60
C ILE A 16 13.18 19.27 -9.02
N LYS A 17 13.57 18.79 -10.21
CA LYS A 17 14.93 18.98 -10.77
C LYS A 17 15.24 20.43 -11.15
N LEU A 18 14.24 21.21 -11.58
CA LEU A 18 14.43 22.62 -11.93
C LEU A 18 14.61 23.48 -10.66
N ALA A 19 13.84 23.21 -9.60
CA ALA A 19 13.96 23.91 -8.32
C ALA A 19 15.32 23.70 -7.65
N HIS A 20 15.90 22.50 -7.79
CA HIS A 20 17.25 22.17 -7.27
C HIS A 20 18.38 23.03 -7.86
N LYS A 21 18.21 23.60 -9.06
CA LYS A 21 19.29 24.32 -9.77
C LYS A 21 19.31 25.83 -9.46
N THR A 22 18.25 26.38 -8.86
CA THR A 22 18.08 27.83 -8.74
C THR A 22 18.21 28.36 -7.31
N PHE A 23 18.09 27.52 -6.27
CA PHE A 23 17.97 28.01 -4.88
C PHE A 23 18.90 27.36 -3.82
N ALA A 24 19.87 26.54 -4.22
CA ALA A 24 20.82 25.98 -3.25
C ALA A 24 21.89 27.01 -2.83
N GLN A 25 21.86 27.47 -1.57
CA GLN A 25 23.03 28.10 -0.95
C GLN A 25 23.97 27.03 -0.35
N PRO A 26 25.29 27.27 -0.30
CA PRO A 26 26.23 26.24 0.14
C PRO A 26 26.12 26.03 1.65
N GLY A 27 25.76 24.81 2.07
CA GLY A 27 25.82 24.37 3.48
C GLY A 27 24.48 24.06 4.16
N GLU A 28 23.35 24.15 3.48
CA GLU A 28 22.03 23.83 4.06
C GLU A 28 21.68 22.34 3.89
N ASN A 29 21.14 21.69 4.92
CA ASN A 29 20.72 20.29 4.87
C ASN A 29 19.58 20.08 3.86
N HIS A 30 19.75 19.09 2.98
CA HIS A 30 18.89 18.81 1.81
C HIS A 30 17.39 18.71 2.12
N HIS A 31 17.01 18.23 3.31
CA HIS A 31 15.61 18.12 3.73
C HIS A 31 14.99 19.46 4.13
N ILE A 32 15.78 20.41 4.64
CA ILE A 32 15.29 21.72 5.11
C ILE A 32 15.04 22.66 3.91
N ALA A 33 15.89 22.58 2.88
CA ALA A 33 15.72 23.34 1.64
C ALA A 33 14.45 22.94 0.86
N ALA A 34 14.15 21.64 0.80
CA ALA A 34 12.95 21.11 0.14
C ALA A 34 11.65 21.56 0.84
N TRP A 35 11.63 21.55 2.17
CA TRP A 35 10.48 22.03 2.96
C TRP A 35 10.27 23.54 2.85
N ARG A 36 11.35 24.34 2.80
CA ARG A 36 11.25 25.79 2.58
C ARG A 36 10.72 26.15 1.20
N CYS A 37 11.14 25.44 0.15
CA CYS A 37 10.58 25.62 -1.20
C CYS A 37 9.10 25.24 -1.26
N TYR A 38 8.68 24.18 -0.57
CA TYR A 38 7.28 23.76 -0.52
C TYR A 38 6.41 24.77 0.26
N ALA A 39 6.87 25.23 1.43
CA ALA A 39 6.17 26.23 2.24
C ALA A 39 6.09 27.60 1.57
N GLY A 40 7.14 28.01 0.83
CA GLY A 40 7.17 29.24 0.05
C GLY A 40 6.24 29.21 -1.18
N LEU A 41 6.12 28.07 -1.86
CA LEU A 41 5.17 27.90 -2.97
C LEU A 41 3.72 27.90 -2.47
N VAL A 42 3.45 27.30 -1.31
CA VAL A 42 2.11 27.26 -0.72
C VAL A 42 1.66 28.64 -0.28
N THR A 43 2.56 29.51 0.18
CA THR A 43 2.21 30.87 0.65
C THR A 43 2.01 31.88 -0.49
N GLN A 44 2.71 31.76 -1.62
CA GLN A 44 2.52 32.67 -2.76
C GLN A 44 1.31 32.35 -3.66
N VAL A 45 0.67 31.19 -3.49
CA VAL A 45 -0.53 30.79 -4.25
C VAL A 45 -1.80 30.82 -3.38
N ALA A 46 -1.68 30.80 -2.04
CA ALA A 46 -2.84 30.76 -1.15
C ALA A 46 -3.50 32.14 -0.89
N GLU A 47 -2.78 33.25 -0.97
CA GLU A 47 -3.36 34.56 -0.60
C GLU A 47 -4.30 35.21 -1.65
N PRO A 48 -4.21 34.99 -2.97
CA PRO A 48 -5.21 35.55 -3.90
C PRO A 48 -6.51 34.74 -3.96
N LEU A 49 -6.56 33.53 -3.40
CA LEU A 49 -7.72 32.64 -3.47
C LEU A 49 -8.72 32.84 -2.31
N CYS A 50 -8.26 33.38 -1.17
CA CYS A 50 -9.13 33.64 -0.01
C CYS A 50 -10.08 34.83 -0.21
N HIS A 51 -9.81 35.75 -1.15
CA HIS A 51 -10.72 36.86 -1.45
C HIS A 51 -11.74 36.58 -2.57
N ALA A 52 -11.69 35.42 -3.22
CA ALA A 52 -12.60 35.05 -4.31
C ALA A 52 -13.74 34.10 -3.88
N LEU A 53 -13.84 33.76 -2.59
CA LEU A 53 -14.79 32.78 -2.05
C LEU A 53 -15.88 33.38 -1.14
N GLU A 54 -16.17 34.68 -1.25
CA GLU A 54 -17.27 35.33 -0.49
C GLU A 54 -18.60 35.48 -1.27
N GLY A 55 -18.80 34.75 -2.36
CA GLY A 55 -20.02 34.87 -3.14
C GLY A 55 -20.42 33.62 -3.88
N ARG A 56 -20.99 32.63 -3.16
CA ARG A 56 -21.90 31.64 -3.76
C ARG A 56 -22.65 30.78 -2.73
N ASP A 57 -23.41 31.43 -1.84
CA ASP A 57 -24.64 30.84 -1.31
C ASP A 57 -25.68 30.79 -2.44
N ARG A 58 -25.69 29.69 -3.22
CA ARG A 58 -26.81 29.21 -4.08
C ARG A 58 -26.36 28.07 -4.99
N PHE A 59 -25.99 26.92 -4.43
CA PHE A 59 -26.12 25.62 -5.10
C PHE A 59 -26.36 24.55 -4.04
N LYS A 60 -27.55 24.60 -3.43
CA LYS A 60 -28.15 23.37 -2.91
C LYS A 60 -28.73 22.61 -4.09
N GLU A 61 -28.66 21.29 -3.99
CA GLU A 61 -29.46 20.32 -4.74
C GLU A 61 -28.89 19.88 -6.11
N ILE A 62 -27.82 19.08 -6.04
CA ILE A 62 -27.87 17.74 -6.63
C ILE A 62 -27.31 16.79 -5.57
N GLU A 63 -28.20 16.22 -4.76
CA GLU A 63 -27.90 14.97 -4.05
C GLU A 63 -27.65 13.89 -5.10
N GLY A 64 -26.39 13.77 -5.55
CA GLY A 64 -25.91 12.54 -6.13
C GLY A 64 -25.74 11.56 -4.97
N GLN A 65 -26.64 10.58 -4.89
CA GLN A 65 -26.51 9.39 -4.05
C GLN A 65 -25.03 9.03 -3.83
N GLY A 66 -24.62 8.98 -2.56
CA GLY A 66 -23.27 8.54 -2.19
C GLY A 66 -22.98 7.19 -2.83
N MET A 67 -22.17 7.20 -3.88
CA MET A 67 -21.67 5.97 -4.49
C MET A 67 -20.65 5.42 -3.50
N ASN A 68 -21.06 4.53 -2.60
CA ASN A 68 -20.11 3.79 -1.78
C ASN A 68 -19.32 2.91 -2.75
N ASN A 69 -18.05 3.24 -2.96
CA ASN A 69 -17.16 2.33 -3.65
C ASN A 69 -16.79 1.20 -2.71
N ILE A 70 -16.39 0.06 -3.27
CA ILE A 70 -15.87 -1.06 -2.51
C ILE A 70 -14.38 -1.19 -2.82
N ALA A 71 -13.57 -1.39 -1.79
CA ALA A 71 -12.22 -1.90 -1.93
C ALA A 71 -12.17 -3.33 -1.37
N TYR A 72 -11.30 -4.19 -1.89
CA TYR A 72 -11.03 -5.48 -1.25
C TYR A 72 -9.78 -5.35 -0.40
N VAL A 73 -9.84 -5.83 0.85
CA VAL A 73 -8.73 -5.74 1.80
C VAL A 73 -8.32 -7.13 2.23
N LEU A 74 -7.12 -7.54 1.83
CA LEU A 74 -6.46 -8.77 2.25
C LEU A 74 -5.50 -8.46 3.40
N ASP A 75 -5.64 -9.18 4.51
CA ASP A 75 -4.70 -9.12 5.62
C ASP A 75 -3.81 -10.36 5.63
N SER A 76 -2.50 -10.16 5.44
CA SER A 76 -1.53 -11.26 5.38
C SER A 76 -1.44 -12.05 6.69
N GLU A 77 -1.63 -11.40 7.84
CA GLU A 77 -1.52 -12.04 9.15
C GLU A 77 -2.71 -12.94 9.46
N THR A 78 -3.92 -12.49 9.12
CA THR A 78 -5.16 -13.23 9.41
C THR A 78 -5.64 -14.08 8.24
N THR A 79 -5.06 -13.89 7.05
CA THR A 79 -5.50 -14.42 5.75
C THR A 79 -6.91 -14.03 5.34
N LEU A 80 -7.55 -13.11 6.04
CA LEU A 80 -8.92 -12.70 5.73
C LEU A 80 -8.91 -11.75 4.53
N PHE A 81 -9.81 -12.02 3.58
CA PHE A 81 -10.04 -11.16 2.43
C PHE A 81 -11.51 -10.73 2.40
N ARG A 82 -11.75 -9.43 2.47
CA ARG A 82 -13.09 -8.87 2.63
C ARG A 82 -13.32 -7.66 1.73
N ALA A 83 -14.58 -7.44 1.37
CA ALA A 83 -15.03 -6.18 0.79
C ALA A 83 -15.23 -5.14 1.91
N VAL A 84 -14.75 -3.92 1.68
CA VAL A 84 -14.88 -2.80 2.62
C VAL A 84 -15.37 -1.58 1.84
N GLU A 85 -16.30 -0.83 2.42
CA GLU A 85 -16.72 0.44 1.85
C GLU A 85 -15.57 1.46 1.86
N LEU A 86 -15.37 2.09 0.71
CA LEU A 86 -14.41 3.14 0.48
C LEU A 86 -15.18 4.45 0.31
N GLN A 87 -15.00 5.37 1.26
CA GLN A 87 -15.58 6.70 1.15
C GLN A 87 -14.88 7.45 0.01
N ILE A 88 -15.64 7.75 -1.05
CA ILE A 88 -15.10 8.49 -2.19
C ILE A 88 -14.91 9.95 -1.79
N GLY A 89 -13.66 10.39 -1.78
CA GLY A 89 -13.28 11.80 -1.64
C GLY A 89 -12.14 12.14 -2.61
N ILE A 90 -11.72 13.40 -2.61
CA ILE A 90 -10.59 13.91 -3.42
C ILE A 90 -9.25 13.65 -2.69
N SER A 91 -9.16 12.55 -1.93
CA SER A 91 -8.00 12.29 -1.08
C SER A 91 -7.71 10.81 -0.93
N PHE A 92 -6.43 10.48 -0.88
CA PHE A 92 -5.89 9.16 -0.54
C PHE A 92 -6.12 8.75 0.92
N SER A 93 -6.65 9.65 1.78
CA SER A 93 -6.91 9.39 3.21
C SER A 93 -7.56 8.03 3.49
N PRO A 94 -8.63 7.63 2.77
CA PRO A 94 -9.29 6.36 3.02
C PRO A 94 -8.38 5.14 2.73
N ILE A 95 -7.46 5.24 1.77
CA ILE A 95 -6.51 4.16 1.47
C ILE A 95 -5.46 4.04 2.57
N TYR A 96 -4.92 5.16 3.05
CA TYR A 96 -3.99 5.17 4.18
C TYR A 96 -4.61 4.52 5.43
N ASP A 97 -5.88 4.83 5.71
CA ASP A 97 -6.61 4.26 6.85
C ASP A 97 -6.82 2.74 6.70
N LEU A 98 -7.13 2.27 5.49
CA LEU A 98 -7.31 0.85 5.21
C LEU A 98 -5.99 0.07 5.29
N VAL A 99 -4.92 0.61 4.73
CA VAL A 99 -3.57 0.03 4.82
C VAL A 99 -3.06 0.08 6.26
N GLY A 100 -3.36 1.16 6.99
CA GLY A 100 -2.88 1.42 8.35
C GLY A 100 -1.47 2.01 8.41
N SER A 101 -0.99 2.60 7.31
CA SER A 101 0.35 3.21 7.20
C SER A 101 0.26 4.52 6.41
N PRO A 102 1.01 5.58 6.80
CA PRO A 102 1.10 6.82 6.02
C PRO A 102 2.01 6.70 4.80
N LEU A 103 2.83 5.64 4.73
CA LEU A 103 3.74 5.41 3.61
C LEU A 103 3.29 4.16 2.85
N ILE A 104 2.71 4.39 1.66
CA ILE A 104 2.14 3.32 0.85
C ILE A 104 2.90 3.18 -0.47
N GLU A 105 3.08 1.93 -0.88
CA GLU A 105 3.54 1.54 -2.21
C GLU A 105 2.31 1.15 -3.04
N MET A 106 2.27 1.60 -4.30
CA MET A 106 1.26 1.19 -5.27
C MET A 106 1.90 0.27 -6.31
N ILE A 107 1.31 -0.91 -6.50
CA ILE A 107 1.69 -1.84 -7.56
C ILE A 107 0.49 -2.20 -8.42
N ARG A 108 0.75 -2.50 -9.69
CA ARG A 108 -0.30 -2.86 -10.64
C ARG A 108 -0.77 -4.30 -10.38
N PHE A 109 -2.08 -4.50 -10.26
CA PHE A 109 -2.66 -5.85 -10.19
C PHE A 109 -2.86 -6.42 -11.60
N ASP A 110 -3.49 -5.64 -12.46
CA ASP A 110 -3.69 -5.91 -13.88
C ASP A 110 -3.92 -4.58 -14.64
N ASP A 111 -4.52 -4.63 -15.83
CA ASP A 111 -4.73 -3.42 -16.61
C ASP A 111 -5.69 -2.39 -16.00
N MET A 112 -6.62 -2.84 -15.16
CA MET A 112 -7.75 -2.07 -14.65
C MET A 112 -7.81 -2.03 -13.12
N HIS A 113 -6.82 -2.59 -12.42
CA HIS A 113 -6.79 -2.65 -10.96
C HIS A 113 -5.39 -2.38 -10.41
N SER A 114 -5.37 -1.77 -9.22
CA SER A 114 -4.14 -1.46 -8.47
C SER A 114 -4.21 -1.95 -7.03
N LEU A 115 -3.06 -2.34 -6.51
CA LEU A 115 -2.84 -2.69 -5.11
C LEU A 115 -2.14 -1.55 -4.39
N PHE A 116 -2.58 -1.27 -3.18
CA PHE A 116 -1.91 -0.42 -2.22
C PHE A 116 -1.48 -1.24 -1.01
N LEU A 117 -0.25 -1.06 -0.58
CA LEU A 117 0.35 -1.77 0.54
C LEU A 117 1.24 -0.82 1.34
N ASP A 118 1.52 -1.18 2.57
CA ASP A 118 2.51 -0.48 3.39
C ASP A 118 3.92 -0.76 2.86
N GLU A 119 4.67 0.28 2.49
CA GLU A 119 6.00 0.18 1.89
C GLU A 119 6.99 -0.52 2.83
N GLU A 120 6.81 -0.35 4.14
CA GLU A 120 7.73 -0.84 5.18
C GLU A 120 7.23 -2.12 5.89
N ALA A 121 6.15 -2.75 5.39
CA ALA A 121 5.57 -3.92 6.04
C ALA A 121 6.50 -5.15 6.05
N LEU A 122 7.44 -5.24 5.11
CA LEU A 122 8.47 -6.29 5.08
C LEU A 122 9.62 -5.93 6.04
N ARG A 123 9.42 -6.24 7.32
CA ARG A 123 10.37 -5.94 8.40
C ARG A 123 10.72 -7.20 9.19
N ASP A 124 11.77 -7.08 10.01
CA ASP A 124 12.18 -8.16 10.92
C ASP A 124 11.04 -8.55 11.87
N GLY A 125 10.92 -9.85 12.14
CA GLY A 125 9.87 -10.40 13.01
C GLY A 125 8.53 -10.63 12.31
N LEU A 126 8.44 -10.43 11.00
CA LEU A 126 7.23 -10.73 10.22
C LEU A 126 6.84 -12.22 10.33
N THR A 127 5.59 -12.47 10.68
CA THR A 127 5.04 -13.82 10.91
C THR A 127 4.22 -14.36 9.74
N ALA A 128 3.86 -13.50 8.78
CA ALA A 128 3.11 -13.87 7.59
C ALA A 128 3.36 -12.86 6.45
N PHE A 129 3.29 -13.34 5.21
CA PHE A 129 3.39 -12.53 4.01
C PHE A 129 2.49 -13.11 2.92
N THR A 130 2.26 -12.36 1.85
CA THR A 130 1.44 -12.78 0.72
C THR A 130 2.29 -12.82 -0.55
N ARG A 131 2.21 -13.92 -1.29
CA ARG A 131 2.72 -14.00 -2.66
C ARG A 131 1.62 -13.58 -3.62
N PHE A 132 1.97 -12.78 -4.60
CA PHE A 132 1.08 -12.30 -5.66
C PHE A 132 1.68 -12.69 -7.01
N ASP A 133 0.90 -13.31 -7.89
CA ASP A 133 1.37 -13.82 -9.19
C ASP A 133 1.91 -12.73 -10.15
N GLY A 134 1.61 -11.46 -9.90
CA GLY A 134 2.10 -10.31 -10.68
C GLY A 134 3.31 -9.59 -10.09
N CYS A 135 3.87 -10.05 -8.96
CA CYS A 135 5.03 -9.43 -8.33
C CYS A 135 5.99 -10.45 -7.73
N LEU A 136 7.28 -10.32 -8.02
CA LEU A 136 8.32 -11.19 -7.43
C LEU A 136 8.59 -10.86 -5.96
N LYS A 137 8.35 -9.61 -5.54
CA LYS A 137 8.50 -9.17 -4.15
C LYS A 137 7.30 -9.69 -3.35
N PRO A 138 7.50 -10.37 -2.20
CA PRO A 138 6.40 -10.70 -1.31
C PRO A 138 5.73 -9.43 -0.78
N LEU A 139 4.44 -9.50 -0.51
CA LEU A 139 3.67 -8.40 0.06
C LEU A 139 3.42 -8.70 1.54
N ALA A 140 3.28 -7.68 2.38
CA ALA A 140 3.05 -7.87 3.81
C ALA A 140 2.04 -6.86 4.35
N GLY A 141 1.53 -7.14 5.54
CA GLY A 141 0.48 -6.34 6.17
C GLY A 141 -0.84 -6.43 5.42
N LYS A 142 -1.56 -5.30 5.39
CA LYS A 142 -2.83 -5.15 4.68
C LYS A 142 -2.59 -4.69 3.25
N ILE A 143 -3.21 -5.41 2.32
CA ILE A 143 -3.14 -5.19 0.89
C ILE A 143 -4.53 -4.77 0.43
N VAL A 144 -4.63 -3.56 -0.12
CA VAL A 144 -5.90 -2.96 -0.56
C VAL A 144 -5.96 -2.99 -2.08
N LEU A 145 -6.95 -3.67 -2.64
CA LEU A 145 -7.25 -3.70 -4.08
C LEU A 145 -8.39 -2.74 -4.39
N VAL A 146 -8.17 -1.90 -5.40
CA VAL A 146 -9.18 -1.01 -5.98
C VAL A 146 -9.19 -1.11 -7.51
N GLY A 147 -10.31 -0.72 -8.11
CA GLY A 147 -10.39 -0.49 -9.55
C GLY A 147 -9.74 0.84 -9.94
N GLY A 148 -9.15 0.87 -11.14
CA GLY A 148 -8.43 1.99 -11.72
C GLY A 148 -6.93 1.72 -11.89
N ASP A 149 -6.22 2.73 -12.39
CA ASP A 149 -4.76 2.71 -12.61
C ASP A 149 -3.97 3.18 -11.38
N GLY A 150 -4.62 3.23 -10.21
CA GLY A 150 -4.07 3.75 -8.96
C GLY A 150 -4.14 5.28 -8.84
N ARG A 151 -4.73 5.98 -9.81
CA ARG A 151 -5.02 7.41 -9.72
C ARG A 151 -6.46 7.64 -9.28
N GLU A 152 -6.68 8.77 -8.60
CA GLU A 152 -8.02 9.20 -8.27
C GLU A 152 -8.81 9.61 -9.54
N PRO A 153 -10.13 9.42 -9.57
CA PRO A 153 -10.95 8.80 -8.52
C PRO A 153 -10.78 7.27 -8.50
N TYR A 154 -10.78 6.69 -7.30
CA TYR A 154 -10.83 5.23 -7.17
C TYR A 154 -12.21 4.70 -7.57
N HIS A 155 -12.23 3.45 -8.03
CA HIS A 155 -13.44 2.75 -8.39
C HIS A 155 -13.51 1.40 -7.69
N SER A 156 -14.73 0.88 -7.59
CA SER A 156 -14.92 -0.51 -7.17
C SER A 156 -14.21 -1.46 -8.17
N PRO A 157 -13.51 -2.51 -7.71
CA PRO A 157 -12.95 -3.52 -8.60
C PRO A 157 -14.02 -4.09 -9.54
N LEU A 158 -13.66 -4.28 -10.80
CA LEU A 158 -14.53 -4.88 -11.82
C LEU A 158 -14.43 -6.41 -11.84
N ILE A 159 -13.68 -6.99 -10.91
CA ILE A 159 -13.51 -8.43 -10.70
C ILE A 159 -14.17 -8.87 -9.40
N SER A 160 -14.59 -10.13 -9.35
CA SER A 160 -15.09 -10.69 -8.09
C SER A 160 -13.96 -10.84 -7.08
N ILE A 161 -14.29 -10.80 -5.78
CA ILE A 161 -13.30 -11.03 -4.72
C ILE A 161 -12.67 -12.44 -4.81
N ALA A 162 -13.43 -13.43 -5.32
CA ALA A 162 -12.93 -14.78 -5.52
C ALA A 162 -11.88 -14.85 -6.65
N ASP A 163 -12.12 -14.15 -7.77
CA ASP A 163 -11.15 -14.06 -8.87
C ASP A 163 -9.89 -13.31 -8.44
N ALA A 164 -10.06 -12.25 -7.65
CA ALA A 164 -8.93 -11.55 -7.04
C ALA A 164 -8.13 -12.47 -6.10
N ALA A 165 -8.81 -13.26 -5.26
CA ALA A 165 -8.20 -14.14 -4.28
C ALA A 165 -7.35 -15.25 -4.92
N ALA A 166 -7.75 -15.74 -6.09
CA ALA A 166 -7.04 -16.78 -6.83
C ALA A 166 -5.60 -16.37 -7.21
N ARG A 167 -5.30 -15.06 -7.23
CA ARG A 167 -3.99 -14.51 -7.56
C ARG A 167 -3.06 -14.34 -6.35
N PHE A 168 -3.56 -14.62 -5.15
CA PHE A 168 -2.82 -14.49 -3.90
C PHE A 168 -2.59 -15.84 -3.22
N GLN A 169 -1.45 -15.96 -2.52
CA GLN A 169 -1.17 -17.04 -1.58
C GLN A 169 -0.64 -16.45 -0.28
N CYS A 170 -1.37 -16.62 0.81
CA CYS A 170 -0.93 -16.26 2.15
C CYS A 170 0.05 -17.31 2.66
N CYS A 171 1.21 -16.84 3.10
CA CYS A 171 2.36 -17.67 3.45
C CYS A 171 2.76 -17.40 4.89
N ARG A 172 3.09 -18.48 5.63
CA ARG A 172 3.61 -18.38 7.00
C ARG A 172 4.87 -19.24 7.14
N PRO A 173 5.99 -18.69 7.63
CA PRO A 173 7.11 -19.51 8.07
C PRO A 173 6.70 -20.35 9.28
N VAL A 174 6.93 -21.65 9.23
CA VAL A 174 6.62 -22.60 10.30
C VAL A 174 7.88 -23.38 10.68
N LEU A 175 8.06 -23.59 11.97
CA LEU A 175 9.10 -24.46 12.53
C LEU A 175 8.42 -25.74 13.03
N ASP A 176 8.57 -26.83 12.28
CA ASP A 176 8.06 -28.12 12.69
C ASP A 176 9.07 -28.84 13.59
N PRO A 177 8.65 -29.44 14.70
CA PRO A 177 9.53 -30.27 15.52
C PRO A 177 9.86 -31.57 14.78
N VAL A 178 11.15 -31.92 14.76
CA VAL A 178 11.64 -33.21 14.28
C VAL A 178 11.98 -34.07 15.48
N PHE A 179 11.43 -35.27 15.55
CA PHE A 179 11.64 -36.19 16.67
C PHE A 179 12.64 -37.29 16.30
N VAL A 180 13.26 -37.87 17.33
CA VAL A 180 14.15 -39.03 17.23
C VAL A 180 13.32 -40.27 16.91
N GLU A 181 13.67 -40.97 15.84
CA GLU A 181 13.05 -42.24 15.46
C GLU A 181 13.58 -43.40 16.32
N PRO A 182 12.83 -44.52 16.46
CA PRO A 182 13.26 -45.65 17.28
C PRO A 182 14.62 -46.25 16.88
N ASP A 183 14.97 -46.15 15.60
CA ASP A 183 16.19 -46.72 15.03
C ASP A 183 17.35 -45.68 14.93
N ASP A 184 17.12 -44.43 15.35
CA ASP A 184 18.15 -43.38 15.34
C ASP A 184 19.21 -43.65 16.41
N VAL A 185 20.41 -44.08 16.00
CA VAL A 185 21.54 -44.27 16.91
C VAL A 185 22.18 -42.92 17.25
N MET A 186 21.92 -42.41 18.47
CA MET A 186 22.62 -41.25 18.99
C MET A 186 24.03 -41.63 19.48
N SER A 187 25.01 -40.76 19.24
CA SER A 187 26.44 -40.95 19.59
C SER A 187 26.73 -41.18 21.09
N LYS A 188 25.72 -41.04 21.96
CA LYS A 188 25.81 -41.30 23.41
C LYS A 188 25.09 -42.58 23.87
N GLY A 189 24.58 -43.41 22.96
CA GLY A 189 24.00 -44.72 23.29
C GLY A 189 22.66 -44.70 24.04
N LEU A 190 22.06 -43.53 24.25
CA LEU A 190 20.68 -43.38 24.73
C LEU A 190 19.80 -42.92 23.57
N ILE A 191 18.87 -43.79 23.18
CA ILE A 191 17.78 -43.48 22.24
C ILE A 191 16.53 -43.31 23.11
N PHE A 192 15.98 -42.11 23.12
CA PHE A 192 14.65 -41.85 23.67
C PHE A 192 13.72 -41.60 22.48
N PRO A 193 12.99 -42.62 21.99
CA PRO A 193 12.01 -42.44 20.93
C PRO A 193 11.05 -41.31 21.31
N GLY A 194 10.84 -40.37 20.38
CA GLY A 194 10.02 -39.18 20.63
C GLY A 194 10.74 -38.00 21.31
N ALA A 195 12.04 -38.08 21.60
CA ALA A 195 12.81 -36.91 21.98
C ALA A 195 12.92 -35.91 20.81
N LEU A 196 12.97 -34.60 21.10
CA LEU A 196 13.17 -33.59 20.07
C LEU A 196 14.60 -33.68 19.51
N LYS A 197 14.72 -34.01 18.22
CA LYS A 197 15.97 -34.09 17.45
C LYS A 197 16.38 -32.74 16.90
N GLY A 198 15.40 -31.90 16.54
CA GLY A 198 15.64 -30.58 15.98
C GLY A 198 14.36 -29.89 15.52
N LEU A 199 14.54 -28.80 14.77
CA LEU A 199 13.45 -28.06 14.13
C LEU A 199 13.69 -28.04 12.63
N GLN A 200 12.64 -28.23 11.86
CA GLN A 200 12.64 -28.09 10.41
C GLN A 200 11.86 -26.85 10.02
N PHE A 201 12.46 -26.02 9.17
CA PHE A 201 11.80 -24.85 8.61
C PHE A 201 11.03 -25.22 7.34
N ARG A 202 9.79 -24.74 7.23
CA ARG A 202 9.03 -24.75 5.98
C ARG A 202 8.20 -23.47 5.83
N ILE A 203 7.75 -23.21 4.61
CA ILE A 203 6.75 -22.17 4.34
C ILE A 203 5.42 -22.88 4.12
N ASP A 204 4.49 -22.66 5.05
CA ASP A 204 3.10 -23.03 4.86
C ASP A 204 2.42 -22.02 3.93
N SER A 205 1.55 -22.47 3.04
CA SER A 205 0.87 -21.61 2.06
C SER A 205 -0.58 -22.02 1.90
N CYS A 206 -1.47 -21.03 1.93
CA CYS A 206 -2.91 -21.21 1.76
C CYS A 206 -3.51 -20.07 0.93
N PRO A 207 -4.64 -20.29 0.24
CA PRO A 207 -5.38 -19.20 -0.39
C PRO A 207 -5.99 -18.27 0.68
N PRO A 208 -6.30 -17.02 0.34
CA PRO A 208 -7.04 -16.14 1.22
C PRO A 208 -8.41 -16.71 1.61
N MET A 209 -8.85 -16.43 2.85
CA MET A 209 -10.16 -16.77 3.36
C MET A 209 -11.13 -15.64 3.07
N LEU A 210 -12.09 -15.89 2.16
CA LEU A 210 -13.12 -14.93 1.82
C LEU A 210 -14.10 -14.76 2.98
N VAL A 211 -14.34 -13.52 3.39
CA VAL A 211 -15.34 -13.16 4.40
C VAL A 211 -16.48 -12.43 3.70
N ALA A 212 -17.70 -12.93 3.90
CA ALA A 212 -18.93 -12.34 3.37
C ALA A 212 -19.35 -11.09 4.17
#